data_AF-A0AAE1ZKN0-F1
#
_entry.id   AF-A0AAE1ZKN0-F1
#
_cell.length_a   1.000
_cell.length_b   1.000
_cell.length_c   1.000
_cell.angle_alpha   90.00
_cell.angle_beta   90.00
_cell.angle_gamma   90.00
#
_symmetry.space_group_name_H-M   'P 1'
#
loop_
_entity.id
_entity.type
_entity.pdbx_description
1 polymer ?
#
loop_
_entity_poly.entity_id
_entity_poly.type
_entity_poly.pdbx_seq_one_letter_code
_entity_poly.pdbx_strand_id
1 'polypeptide(L)'
;LICFKASYLLSAFHKGLHFPTDYDKFIPTLEINNTELQWSLGALLYKLKATTSKEEYQRKIIFISVVVICTLIILIFVGTILYLKLRNKCSRTNKQSQNGSVTANTNNIESFVKSNNDASSRFDDKIASS
;
A
#
# COMPACT_ATOMS: atom_id res chain seq x y z
N LEU A 1 64.21 14.96 -24.62
CA LEU A 1 62.99 14.37 -24.00
C LEU A 1 62.03 13.75 -25.03
N ILE A 2 61.73 14.43 -26.15
CA ILE A 2 60.81 13.92 -27.20
C ILE A 2 61.23 12.53 -27.73
N CYS A 3 62.51 12.33 -28.05
CA CYS A 3 62.99 11.05 -28.61
C CYS A 3 62.86 9.89 -27.62
N PHE A 4 63.07 10.15 -26.34
CA PHE A 4 62.87 9.16 -25.28
C PHE A 4 61.39 8.82 -25.10
N LYS A 5 60.51 9.82 -25.11
CA LYS A 5 59.06 9.60 -25.01
C LYS A 5 58.54 8.79 -26.21
N ALA A 6 59.02 9.10 -27.42
CA ALA A 6 58.65 8.37 -28.63
C ALA A 6 59.20 6.93 -28.65
N SER A 7 60.48 6.72 -28.30
CA SER A 7 61.08 5.38 -28.29
C SER A 7 60.47 4.48 -27.21
N TYR A 8 60.15 5.04 -26.05
CA TYR A 8 59.43 4.35 -24.98
C TYR A 8 58.01 3.98 -25.42
N LEU A 9 57.27 4.92 -26.02
CA LEU A 9 55.92 4.68 -26.52
C LEU A 9 55.91 3.57 -27.58
N LEU A 10 56.81 3.64 -28.56
CA LEU A 10 56.94 2.65 -29.63
C LEU A 10 57.30 1.26 -29.09
N SER A 11 58.23 1.20 -28.12
CA SER A 11 58.60 -0.06 -27.46
C SER A 11 57.46 -0.63 -26.62
N ALA A 12 56.73 0.22 -25.89
CA ALA A 12 55.58 -0.21 -25.09
C ALA A 12 54.45 -0.77 -25.97
N PHE A 13 54.18 -0.16 -27.13
CA PHE A 13 53.17 -0.65 -28.07
C PHE A 13 53.57 -1.97 -28.74
N HIS A 14 54.76 -2.04 -29.36
CA HIS A 14 55.14 -3.22 -30.15
C HIS A 14 55.69 -4.37 -29.31
N LYS A 15 56.49 -4.08 -28.26
CA LYS A 15 57.07 -5.13 -27.40
C LYS A 15 56.22 -5.43 -26.16
N GLY A 16 55.49 -4.45 -25.64
CA GLY A 16 54.64 -4.64 -24.46
C GLY A 16 53.24 -5.17 -24.82
N LEU A 17 52.52 -4.42 -25.64
CA LEU A 17 51.14 -4.71 -26.02
C LEU A 17 51.02 -5.56 -27.31
N HIS A 18 52.15 -5.98 -27.90
CA HIS A 18 52.24 -6.81 -29.11
C HIS A 18 51.43 -6.28 -30.30
N PHE A 19 51.37 -4.95 -30.47
CA PHE A 19 50.77 -4.37 -31.69
C PHE A 19 51.62 -4.70 -32.92
N PRO A 20 51.01 -5.09 -34.06
CA PRO A 20 51.73 -5.25 -35.32
C PRO A 20 52.42 -3.94 -35.70
N THR A 21 53.60 -4.02 -36.32
CA THR A 21 54.32 -2.84 -36.81
C THR A 21 53.58 -2.09 -37.91
N ASP A 22 52.69 -2.77 -38.64
CA ASP A 22 51.91 -2.23 -39.75
C ASP A 22 50.45 -1.96 -39.36
N TYR A 23 50.23 -1.43 -38.15
CA TYR A 23 48.87 -1.23 -37.62
C TYR A 23 48.29 0.13 -38.00
N ASP A 24 47.69 0.23 -39.19
CA ASP A 24 47.08 1.45 -39.75
C ASP A 24 45.83 1.96 -39.00
N LYS A 25 45.32 1.22 -38.02
CA LYS A 25 44.14 1.61 -37.23
C LYS A 25 44.48 2.38 -35.96
N PHE A 26 45.77 2.63 -35.69
CA PHE A 26 46.18 3.45 -34.56
C PHE A 26 46.09 4.92 -34.91
N ILE A 27 44.98 5.56 -34.52
CA ILE A 27 44.78 7.00 -34.67
C ILE A 27 45.05 7.66 -33.31
N PRO A 28 46.16 8.40 -33.14
CA PRO A 28 46.41 9.14 -31.92
C PRO A 28 45.46 10.35 -31.86
N THR A 29 44.30 10.17 -31.24
CA THR A 29 43.29 11.22 -31.09
C THR A 29 43.35 11.79 -29.66
N LEU A 30 43.68 13.07 -29.54
CA LEU A 30 43.69 13.80 -28.27
C LEU A 30 42.30 14.37 -27.91
N GLU A 31 41.50 14.64 -28.94
CA GLU A 31 40.24 15.37 -28.85
C GLU A 31 39.26 14.76 -29.85
N ILE A 32 38.08 14.37 -29.41
CA ILE A 32 37.01 13.90 -30.28
C ILE A 32 35.84 14.86 -30.14
N ASN A 33 35.43 15.47 -31.26
CA ASN A 33 34.31 16.43 -31.28
C ASN A 33 34.43 17.56 -30.24
N ASN A 34 35.56 18.27 -30.25
CA ASN A 34 35.86 19.39 -29.34
C ASN A 34 35.90 19.07 -27.84
N THR A 35 35.95 17.78 -27.47
CA THR A 35 36.02 17.33 -26.09
C THR A 35 37.30 16.53 -25.88
N GLU A 36 38.12 16.95 -24.91
CA GLU A 36 39.33 16.23 -24.52
C GLU A 36 38.97 14.83 -24.01
N LEU A 37 39.61 13.80 -24.56
CA LEU A 37 39.37 12.41 -24.17
C LEU A 37 40.04 12.10 -22.83
N GLN A 38 39.49 12.65 -21.75
CA GLN A 38 39.93 12.37 -20.39
C GLN A 38 39.13 11.22 -19.77
N TRP A 39 39.81 10.42 -18.93
CA TRP A 39 39.18 9.36 -18.12
C TRP A 39 38.03 9.87 -17.22
N SER A 40 38.03 11.17 -16.91
CA SER A 40 36.98 11.88 -16.16
C SER A 40 35.63 11.85 -16.88
N LEU A 41 35.58 11.96 -18.22
CA LEU A 41 34.34 11.91 -19.01
C LEU A 41 33.71 10.52 -18.94
N GLY A 42 34.54 9.47 -19.04
CA GLY A 42 34.09 8.08 -18.87
C GLY A 42 33.57 7.80 -17.46
N ALA A 43 34.24 8.32 -16.43
CA ALA A 43 33.80 8.21 -15.05
C ALA A 43 32.47 8.96 -14.79
N LEU A 44 32.32 10.15 -15.37
CA LEU A 44 31.09 10.95 -15.30
C LEU A 44 29.93 10.24 -16.00
N LEU A 45 30.15 9.73 -17.22
CA LEU A 45 29.15 8.97 -17.97
C LEU A 45 28.71 7.70 -17.21
N TYR A 46 29.65 7.00 -16.58
CA TYR A 46 29.33 5.83 -15.75
C TYR A 46 28.48 6.20 -14.53
N LYS A 47 28.79 7.32 -13.87
CA LYS A 47 27.99 7.83 -12.75
C LYS A 47 26.58 8.23 -13.20
N LEU A 48 26.45 8.97 -14.30
CA LEU A 48 25.16 9.39 -14.85
C LEU A 48 24.30 8.19 -15.28
N LYS A 49 24.89 7.19 -15.94
CA LYS A 49 24.18 5.96 -16.31
C LYS A 49 23.67 5.20 -15.08
N ALA A 50 24.45 5.19 -13.99
CA ALA A 50 24.07 4.55 -12.73
C ALA A 50 23.01 5.34 -11.94
N THR A 51 22.90 6.66 -12.11
CA THR A 51 21.84 7.46 -11.47
C THR A 51 20.51 7.32 -12.22
N THR A 52 20.53 7.39 -13.56
CA THR A 52 19.30 7.26 -14.37
C THR A 52 18.57 5.94 -14.13
N SER A 53 19.30 4.82 -14.08
CA SER A 53 18.70 3.51 -13.84
C SER A 53 18.12 3.36 -12.43
N LYS A 54 18.74 4.01 -11.43
CA LYS A 54 18.26 4.01 -10.04
C LYS A 54 16.99 4.84 -9.88
N GLU A 55 16.91 6.00 -10.52
CA GLU A 55 15.75 6.89 -10.42
C GLU A 55 14.49 6.26 -11.02
N GLU A 56 14.61 5.56 -12.15
CA GLU A 56 13.49 4.84 -12.75
C GLU A 56 13.00 3.69 -11.87
N TYR A 57 13.91 2.94 -11.26
CA TYR A 57 13.58 1.84 -10.36
C TYR A 57 12.91 2.34 -9.07
N GLN A 58 13.42 3.42 -8.49
CA GLN A 58 12.86 4.03 -7.28
C GLN A 58 11.43 4.54 -7.49
N ARG A 59 11.15 5.21 -8.61
CA ARG A 59 9.78 5.65 -8.93
C ARG A 59 8.81 4.47 -9.03
N LYS A 60 9.22 3.37 -9.66
CA LYS A 60 8.39 2.15 -9.77
C LYS A 60 8.11 1.53 -8.40
N ILE A 61 9.11 1.42 -7.53
CA ILE A 61 8.94 0.90 -6.16
C ILE A 61 7.94 1.76 -5.38
N ILE A 62 8.11 3.07 -5.40
CA ILE A 62 7.22 3.98 -4.66
C ILE A 62 5.78 3.82 -5.15
N PHE A 63 5.57 3.77 -6.47
CA PHE A 63 4.22 3.59 -7.03
C PHE A 63 3.60 2.25 -6.62
N ILE A 64 4.34 1.14 -6.75
CA ILE A 64 3.86 -0.19 -6.35
C ILE A 64 3.53 -0.22 -4.86
N SER A 65 4.41 0.34 -4.02
CA SER A 65 4.21 0.42 -2.57
C SER A 65 2.91 1.17 -2.22
N VAL A 66 2.69 2.34 -2.83
CA VAL A 66 1.46 3.14 -2.61
C VAL A 66 0.22 2.36 -3.05
N VAL A 67 0.26 1.72 -4.23
CA VAL A 67 -0.87 0.92 -4.74
C VAL A 67 -1.19 -0.23 -3.78
N VAL A 68 -0.18 -0.95 -3.28
CA VAL A 68 -0.36 -2.05 -2.31
C VAL A 68 -0.93 -1.54 -0.99
N ILE A 69 -0.46 -0.40 -0.48
CA ILE A 69 -1.00 0.19 0.75
C ILE A 69 -2.47 0.59 0.55
N CYS A 70 -2.79 1.23 -0.57
CA CYS A 70 -4.17 1.61 -0.90
C CYS A 70 -5.09 0.39 -1.01
N THR A 71 -4.66 -0.70 -1.65
CA THR A 71 -5.47 -1.92 -1.74
C THR A 71 -5.71 -2.56 -0.38
N LEU A 72 -4.69 -2.60 0.49
CA LEU A 72 -4.85 -3.09 1.86
C LEU A 72 -5.84 -2.25 2.67
N ILE A 73 -5.77 -0.91 2.57
CA ILE A 73 -6.71 -0.01 3.25
C ILE A 73 -8.15 -0.26 2.77
N ILE A 74 -8.35 -0.42 1.46
CA ILE A 74 -9.68 -0.71 0.89
C ILE A 74 -10.21 -2.04 1.41
N LEU A 75 -9.37 -3.08 1.46
CA LEU A 75 -9.77 -4.40 1.99
C LEU A 75 -10.16 -4.32 3.47
N ILE A 76 -9.40 -3.58 4.29
CA ILE A 76 -9.73 -3.35 5.70
C ILE A 76 -11.06 -2.61 5.81
N PHE A 77 -11.28 -1.57 5.01
CA PHE A 77 -12.50 -0.79 5.05
C PHE A 77 -13.74 -1.62 4.69
N VAL A 78 -13.65 -2.41 3.61
CA VAL A 78 -14.70 -3.36 3.20
C VAL A 78 -14.94 -4.41 4.27
N GLY A 79 -13.88 -4.98 4.85
CA GLY A 79 -13.98 -5.94 5.94
C GLY A 79 -14.67 -5.36 7.18
N THR A 80 -14.34 -4.13 7.55
CA THR A 80 -14.95 -3.42 8.68
C THR A 80 -16.43 -3.16 8.43
N ILE A 81 -16.80 -2.70 7.23
CA ILE A 81 -18.21 -2.49 6.86
C ILE A 81 -18.98 -3.81 6.93
N LEU A 82 -18.42 -4.90 6.40
CA LEU A 82 -19.05 -6.21 6.42
C LEU A 82 -19.22 -6.72 7.85
N TYR A 83 -18.20 -6.55 8.69
CA TYR A 83 -18.22 -6.90 10.10
C TYR A 83 -19.31 -6.14 10.86
N LEU A 84 -19.41 -4.83 10.67
CA LEU A 84 -20.45 -4.00 11.28
C LEU A 84 -21.85 -4.40 10.78
N LYS A 85 -22.00 -4.69 9.48
CA LYS A 85 -23.27 -5.14 8.91
C LYS A 85 -23.72 -6.49 9.49
N LEU A 86 -22.79 -7.42 9.67
CA LEU A 86 -23.05 -8.72 10.28
C LEU A 86 -23.43 -8.58 11.76
N ARG A 87 -22.69 -7.76 12.52
CA ARG A 87 -23.00 -7.45 13.92
C ARG A 87 -24.37 -6.79 14.07
N ASN A 88 -24.71 -5.84 13.20
CA ASN A 88 -26.02 -5.17 13.21
C ASN A 88 -27.16 -6.13 12.84
N LYS A 89 -26.94 -7.08 11.92
CA LYS A 89 -27.92 -8.12 11.59
C LYS A 89 -28.21 -9.02 12.80
N CYS A 90 -27.17 -9.46 13.51
CA CYS A 90 -27.30 -10.24 14.75
C CYS A 90 -27.90 -9.42 15.91
N SER A 91 -27.61 -8.12 15.99
CA SER A 91 -28.20 -7.24 16.99
C SER A 91 -29.70 -7.00 16.75
N ARG A 92 -30.13 -6.94 15.48
CA ARG A 92 -31.56 -6.82 15.12
C ARG A 92 -32.38 -8.04 15.52
N THR A 93 -31.88 -9.26 15.33
CA THR A 93 -32.57 -10.48 15.77
C THR A 93 -32.67 -10.58 17.29
N ASN A 94 -31.65 -10.13 18.03
CA ASN A 94 -31.67 -10.09 19.50
C ASN A 94 -32.69 -9.06 20.03
N LYS A 95 -32.73 -7.84 19.47
CA LYS A 95 -33.74 -6.82 19.84
C LYS A 95 -35.18 -7.26 19.59
N GLN A 96 -35.43 -8.07 18.55
CA GLN A 96 -36.77 -8.59 18.27
C GLN A 96 -37.20 -9.65 19.31
N SER A 97 -36.27 -10.48 19.80
CA SER A 97 -36.54 -11.43 20.89
C SER A 97 -36.82 -10.74 22.23
N GLN A 98 -36.17 -9.59 22.50
CA GLN A 98 -36.40 -8.84 23.73
C GLN A 98 -37.67 -7.97 23.67
N ASN A 99 -37.95 -7.32 22.53
CA ASN A 99 -39.16 -6.51 22.36
C ASN A 99 -40.45 -7.36 22.37
N GLY A 100 -40.42 -8.58 21.83
CA GLY A 100 -41.55 -9.53 21.90
C GLY A 100 -41.81 -10.07 23.31
N SER A 101 -40.75 -10.26 24.10
CA SER A 101 -40.85 -10.65 25.52
C SER A 101 -41.42 -9.51 26.39
N VAL A 102 -40.97 -8.27 26.16
CA VAL A 102 -41.46 -7.10 26.90
C VAL A 102 -42.93 -6.80 26.60
N THR A 103 -43.37 -6.86 25.33
CA THR A 103 -44.79 -6.65 24.99
C THR A 103 -45.69 -7.75 25.55
N ALA A 104 -45.23 -9.02 25.56
CA ALA A 104 -45.99 -10.10 26.18
C ALA A 104 -46.17 -9.88 27.70
N ASN A 105 -45.12 -9.42 28.40
CA ASN A 105 -45.21 -9.15 29.84
C ASN A 105 -46.11 -7.95 30.17
N THR A 106 -46.10 -6.88 29.37
CA THR A 106 -46.98 -5.72 29.59
C THR A 106 -48.45 -6.10 29.42
N ASN A 107 -48.80 -6.85 28.37
CA ASN A 107 -50.18 -7.29 28.13
C ASN A 107 -50.70 -8.22 29.24
N ASN A 108 -49.83 -9.09 29.78
CA ASN A 108 -50.17 -9.98 30.88
C ASN A 108 -50.47 -9.19 32.17
N ILE A 109 -49.67 -8.16 32.50
CA ILE A 109 -49.90 -7.32 33.68
C ILE A 109 -51.20 -6.51 33.54
N GLU A 110 -51.46 -5.93 32.36
CA GLU A 110 -52.68 -5.15 32.11
C GLU A 110 -53.93 -6.01 32.22
N SER A 111 -53.88 -7.25 31.71
CA SER A 111 -54.99 -8.21 31.84
C SER A 111 -55.26 -8.61 33.29
N PHE A 112 -54.22 -8.78 34.11
CA PHE A 112 -54.34 -9.13 35.53
C PHE A 112 -54.91 -7.98 36.37
N VAL A 113 -54.46 -6.75 36.11
CA VAL A 113 -54.99 -5.54 36.78
C VAL A 113 -56.47 -5.35 36.43
N LYS A 114 -56.86 -5.52 35.16
CA LYS A 114 -58.25 -5.42 34.74
C LYS A 114 -59.15 -6.46 35.42
N SER A 115 -58.70 -7.71 35.47
CA SER A 115 -59.44 -8.79 36.14
C SER A 115 -59.66 -8.54 37.64
N ASN A 116 -58.71 -7.93 38.34
CA ASN A 116 -58.86 -7.62 39.76
C ASN A 116 -59.82 -6.45 40.01
N ASN A 117 -59.81 -5.44 39.15
CA ASN A 117 -60.74 -4.30 39.25
C ASN A 117 -62.19 -4.72 38.97
N ASP A 118 -62.41 -5.60 38.00
CA ASP A 118 -63.72 -6.17 37.69
C ASP A 118 -64.24 -7.06 38.84
N ALA A 119 -63.35 -7.74 39.55
CA ALA A 119 -63.72 -8.52 40.74
C ALA A 119 -64.07 -7.64 41.94
N SER A 120 -63.36 -6.52 42.15
CA SER A 120 -63.63 -5.57 43.23
C SER A 120 -64.97 -4.87 43.03
N SER A 121 -65.21 -4.31 41.84
CA SER A 121 -66.48 -3.63 41.51
C SER A 121 -67.69 -4.54 41.67
N ARG A 122 -67.56 -5.81 41.29
CA ARG A 122 -68.63 -6.81 41.47
C ARG A 122 -68.87 -7.19 42.94
N PHE A 123 -67.87 -7.06 43.80
CA PHE A 123 -68.02 -7.21 45.25
C PHE A 123 -68.74 -6.00 45.85
N ASP A 124 -68.37 -4.79 45.43
CA ASP A 124 -68.99 -3.55 45.90
C ASP A 124 -70.47 -3.46 45.51
N ASP A 125 -70.82 -3.85 44.28
CA ASP A 125 -72.22 -3.92 43.80
C ASP A 125 -73.05 -4.94 44.60
N LYS A 126 -72.43 -6.02 45.06
CA LYS A 126 -73.10 -7.07 45.85
C LYS A 126 -73.34 -6.64 47.30
N ILE A 127 -72.51 -5.73 47.83
CA ILE A 127 -72.68 -5.14 49.16
C ILE A 127 -73.71 -4.00 49.13
N ALA A 128 -73.76 -3.23 48.03
CA ALA A 128 -74.74 -2.14 47.86
C ALA A 128 -76.19 -2.63 47.60
N SER A 129 -76.37 -3.90 47.24
CA SER A 129 -77.66 -4.53 46.95
C SER A 129 -78.21 -5.40 48.10
N SER A 130 -77.56 -5.43 49.27
CA SER A 130 -77.99 -6.18 50.45
C SER A 130 -78.38 -5.28 51.61
#